data_AF-A0A928S5F8-F1
#
_entry.id   AF-A0A928S5F8-F1
#
_cell.length_a   1.000
_cell.length_b   1.000
_cell.length_c   1.000
_cell.angle_alpha   90.00
_cell.angle_beta   90.00
_cell.angle_gamma   90.00
#
_symmetry.space_group_name_H-M   'P 1'
#
loop_
_entity.id
_entity.type
_entity.pdbx_description
1 polymer ?
#
loop_
_entity_poly.entity_id
_entity_poly.type
_entity_poly.pdbx_seq_one_letter_code
_entity_poly.pdbx_strand_id
1 'polypeptide(L)' 'MKTITFEAIELPTASEAMQHYYASGYGDRVIAVNGKYYLVKRAEAERLESAGVEFAYVVDHDLPDGRNVIMTVPVN' A
#
# COMPACT_ATOMS: atom_id res chain seq x y z
N MET A 1 3.84 18.67 15.54
CA MET A 1 3.49 17.35 14.99
C MET A 1 2.20 17.53 14.20
N LYS A 2 2.20 17.29 12.88
CA LYS A 2 1.03 17.51 12.03
C LYS A 2 0.35 16.16 11.86
N THR A 3 -0.88 16.03 12.35
CA THR A 3 -1.66 14.79 12.17
C THR A 3 -2.23 14.78 10.76
N ILE A 4 -1.99 13.71 10.01
CA ILE A 4 -2.58 13.46 8.69
C ILE A 4 -3.55 12.28 8.79
N THR A 5 -4.78 12.48 8.36
CA THR A 5 -5.84 11.46 8.30
C THR A 5 -6.09 11.10 6.86
N PHE A 6 -6.23 9.83 6.52
CA PHE A 6 -6.48 9.35 5.15
C PHE A 6 -7.55 8.25 5.15
N GLU A 7 -8.27 8.09 4.04
CA GLU A 7 -9.26 7.02 3.86
C GLU A 7 -8.55 5.70 3.48
N ALA A 8 -8.83 4.62 4.22
CA ALA A 8 -8.20 3.33 4.01
C ALA A 8 -9.03 2.16 4.57
N ILE A 9 -8.76 0.96 4.05
CA ILE A 9 -9.06 -0.30 4.75
C ILE A 9 -7.74 -0.81 5.35
N GLU A 10 -7.68 -0.92 6.68
CA GLU A 10 -6.56 -1.53 7.39
C GLU A 10 -6.64 -3.05 7.31
N LEU A 11 -5.54 -3.70 6.95
CA LEU A 11 -5.44 -5.15 6.82
C LEU A 11 -4.21 -5.69 7.57
N PRO A 12 -4.30 -6.90 8.14
CA PRO A 12 -3.29 -7.41 9.06
C PRO A 12 -2.01 -7.88 8.35
N THR A 13 -2.09 -8.23 7.06
CA THR A 13 -0.94 -8.73 6.29
C THR A 13 -0.89 -8.14 4.88
N ALA A 14 0.32 -8.12 4.29
CA ALA A 14 0.52 -7.71 2.91
C ALA A 14 -0.28 -8.59 1.94
N SER A 15 -0.32 -9.91 2.19
CA SER A 15 -1.04 -10.87 1.37
C SER A 15 -2.54 -10.61 1.37
N GLU A 16 -3.13 -10.35 2.53
CA GLU A 16 -4.55 -9.98 2.61
C GLU A 16 -4.81 -8.64 1.92
N ALA A 17 -3.93 -7.66 2.11
CA ALA A 17 -4.04 -6.38 1.42
C ALA A 17 -4.02 -6.50 -0.10
N MET A 18 -3.14 -7.34 -0.64
CA MET A 18 -3.10 -7.63 -2.07
C MET A 18 -4.35 -8.39 -2.53
N GLN A 19 -4.85 -9.36 -1.77
CA GLN A 19 -6.12 -10.03 -2.12
C GLN A 19 -7.29 -9.06 -2.19
N HIS A 20 -7.39 -8.14 -1.23
CA HIS A 20 -8.41 -7.09 -1.24
C HIS A 20 -8.21 -6.11 -2.41
N TYR A 21 -6.98 -5.77 -2.77
CA TYR A 21 -6.68 -4.95 -3.95
C TYR A 21 -7.26 -5.57 -5.23
N TYR A 22 -7.09 -6.87 -5.46
CA TYR A 22 -7.66 -7.53 -6.64
C TYR A 22 -9.17 -7.78 -6.56
N ALA A 23 -9.71 -8.00 -5.35
CA ALA A 23 -11.09 -8.47 -5.18
C ALA A 23 -12.12 -7.35 -4.94
N SER A 24 -11.72 -6.24 -4.28
CA SER A 24 -12.69 -5.30 -3.70
C SER A 24 -13.13 -4.17 -4.62
N GLY A 25 -12.27 -3.73 -5.55
CA GLY A 25 -12.51 -2.53 -6.35
C GLY A 25 -12.61 -1.21 -5.56
N TYR A 26 -12.36 -1.22 -4.24
CA TYR A 26 -12.50 -0.05 -3.35
C TYR A 26 -11.27 0.88 -3.37
N GLY A 27 -10.08 0.30 -3.55
CA GLY A 27 -8.81 1.01 -3.63
C GLY A 27 -7.91 0.38 -4.69
N ASP A 28 -6.98 1.17 -5.21
CA ASP A 28 -6.08 0.79 -6.29
C ASP A 28 -4.60 0.84 -5.89
N ARG A 29 -4.29 1.07 -4.60
CA ARG A 29 -2.93 1.02 -4.07
C ARG A 29 -2.91 0.38 -2.69
N VAL A 30 -1.94 -0.50 -2.47
CA VAL A 30 -1.61 -0.98 -1.12
C VAL A 30 -0.37 -0.25 -0.64
N ILE A 31 -0.42 0.26 0.59
CA ILE A 31 0.72 0.90 1.24
C ILE A 31 1.02 0.25 2.59
N ALA A 32 2.28 0.28 2.99
CA ALA A 32 2.76 -0.10 4.30
C ALA A 32 3.18 1.15 5.08
N VAL A 33 2.60 1.35 6.26
CA VAL A 33 2.91 2.47 7.17
C VAL A 33 3.10 1.90 8.57
N ASN A 34 4.26 2.13 9.19
CA ASN A 34 4.57 1.67 10.54
C ASN A 34 4.28 0.17 10.78
N GLY A 35 4.57 -0.69 9.79
CA GLY A 35 4.37 -2.14 9.88
C GLY A 35 2.92 -2.61 9.69
N LYS A 36 1.99 -1.70 9.37
CA LYS A 36 0.60 -2.02 9.03
C LYS A 36 0.35 -1.84 7.53
N TYR A 37 -0.65 -2.54 7.01
CA TYR A 37 -1.01 -2.52 5.60
C TYR A 37 -2.36 -1.85 5.38
N TYR A 38 -2.44 -1.03 4.34
CA TYR A 38 -3.61 -0.24 4.03
C TYR A 38 -3.92 -0.34 2.54
N LEU A 39 -5.16 -0.71 2.22
CA LEU A 39 -5.71 -0.51 0.89
C LEU A 39 -6.27 0.91 0.82
N VAL A 40 -5.73 1.72 -0.08
CA VAL A 40 -6.07 3.13 -0.27
C VAL A 40 -6.38 3.42 -1.74
N LYS A 41 -7.00 4.56 -1.98
CA LYS A 41 -7.07 5.15 -3.33
C LYS A 41 -5.73 5.82 -3.66
N ARG A 42 -5.38 5.85 -4.94
CA ARG A 42 -4.20 6.50 -5.48
C ARG A 42 -4.06 7.95 -5.01
N ALA A 43 -5.16 8.70 -5.00
CA ALA A 43 -5.17 10.09 -4.54
C ALA A 43 -4.75 10.25 -3.07
N GLU A 44 -5.05 9.27 -2.21
CA GLU A 44 -4.59 9.30 -0.82
C GLU A 44 -3.09 9.01 -0.73
N ALA A 45 -2.59 8.01 -1.47
CA ALA A 45 -1.15 7.72 -1.52
C ALA A 45 -0.34 8.91 -2.05
N GLU A 46 -0.79 9.56 -3.13
CA GLU A 46 -0.15 10.77 -3.69
C GLU A 46 -0.17 11.95 -2.72
N ARG A 47 -1.24 12.08 -1.92
CA ARG A 47 -1.35 13.11 -0.89
C ARG A 47 -0.41 12.86 0.28
N LEU A 48 -0.23 11.60 0.70
CA LEU A 48 0.75 11.21 1.72
C LEU A 48 2.18 11.48 1.23
N GLU A 49 2.47 11.11 -0.01
CA GLU A 49 3.78 11.35 -0.66
C GLU A 49 4.09 12.85 -0.72
N SER A 50 3.15 13.66 -1.19
CA SER A 50 3.29 15.12 -1.26
C SER A 50 3.42 15.78 0.12
N ALA A 51 2.88 15.14 1.16
CA ALA A 51 3.00 15.59 2.54
C ALA A 51 4.33 15.18 3.20
N GLY A 52 5.19 14.43 2.50
CA GLY A 52 6.46 13.93 3.01
C GLY A 52 6.29 12.85 4.07
N VAL A 53 5.17 12.11 4.03
CA VAL A 53 4.95 10.97 4.93
C VAL A 53 5.78 9.79 4.42
N GLU A 54 6.52 9.15 5.33
CA GLU A 54 7.26 7.92 5.06
C GLU A 54 6.29 6.73 4.99
N PHE A 55 6.29 6.03 3.86
CA PHE A 55 5.55 4.78 3.68
C PHE A 55 6.23 3.94 2.60
N ALA A 56 5.69 2.75 2.32
CA ALA A 56 6.10 1.98 1.15
C ALA A 56 4.89 1.52 0.33
N TYR A 57 4.97 1.58 -0.99
CA TYR A 57 4.02 0.86 -1.83
C TYR A 57 4.25 -0.63 -1.70
N VAL A 58 3.18 -1.40 -1.60
CA VAL A 58 3.22 -2.87 -1.64
C VAL A 58 2.76 -3.30 -3.03
N VAL A 59 3.61 -4.06 -3.71
CA VAL A 59 3.35 -4.51 -5.09
C VAL A 59 3.67 -5.98 -5.23
N ASP A 60 2.90 -6.64 -6.08
CA ASP A 60 3.19 -7.92 -6.69
C ASP A 60 4.24 -7.76 -7.80
N HIS A 61 5.22 -8.66 -7.80
CA HIS A 61 6.25 -8.69 -8.83
C HIS A 61 6.52 -10.12 -9.27
N ASP A 62 6.39 -10.35 -10.58
CA ASP A 62 6.75 -11.62 -11.20
C ASP A 62 8.27 -11.68 -11.43
N LEU A 63 8.92 -12.64 -10.79
CA LEU A 63 10.33 -12.92 -10.98
C LEU A 63 10.57 -13.73 -12.27
N PRO A 64 11.77 -13.62 -12.88
CA PRO A 64 12.10 -14.39 -14.10
C PRO A 64 12.02 -15.91 -13.93
N ASP A 65 12.07 -16.42 -12.70
CA ASP A 65 11.93 -17.85 -12.37
C ASP A 65 10.47 -18.32 -12.25
N GLY A 66 9.50 -17.45 -12.55
CA GLY A 66 8.07 -17.75 -12.54
C GLY A 66 7.42 -17.63 -11.16
N ARG A 67 8.15 -17.20 -10.12
CA ARG A 67 7.55 -16.90 -8.81
C ARG A 67 6.95 -15.51 -8.80
N ASN A 68 5.77 -15.37 -8.20
CA ASN A 68 5.22 -14.07 -7.80
C ASN A 68 5.62 -13.76 -6.36
N VAL A 69 6.21 -12.59 -6.13
CA VAL A 69 6.61 -12.13 -4.80
C VAL A 69 5.94 -10.80 -4.48
N ILE A 70 5.60 -10.60 -3.21
CA ILE A 70 5.18 -9.30 -2.71
C ILE A 70 6.44 -8.56 -2.25
N MET A 71 6.62 -7.35 -2.76
CA MET A 71 7.72 -6.47 -2.38
C MET A 71 7.23 -5.09 -1.97
N THR A 72 8.07 -4.38 -1.22
CA THR A 72 7.84 -3.01 -0.80
C THR A 72 8.76 -2.05 -1.55
N VAL A 73 8.21 -0.92 -1.99
CA VAL A 73 8.95 0.18 -2.61
C VAL A 73 8.83 1.40 -1.70
N PRO A 74 9.91 1.81 -0.99
CA PRO A 74 9.86 2.92 -0.05
C PRO A 74 9.62 4.26 -0.76
N VAL A 75 8.91 5.14 -0.08
CA VAL A 75 8.58 6.50 -0.52
C VAL A 75 8.84 7.46 0.64
N ASN A 76 9.75 8.41 0.38
CA ASN A 76 10.36 9.33 1.34
C ASN A 76 11.20 8.63 2.42
#